data_AF-W5SXG8-F1
#
_entry.id   AF-W5SXG8-F1
#
_cell.length_a   1.000
_cell.length_b   1.000
_cell.length_c   1.000
_cell.angle_alpha   90.00
_cell.angle_beta   90.00
_cell.angle_gamma   90.00
#
_symmetry.space_group_name_H-M   'P 1'
#
loop_
_entity.id
_entity.type
_entity.pdbx_description
1 polymer ?
#
loop_
_entity_poly.entity_id
_entity_poly.type
_entity_poly.pdbx_seq_one_letter_code
_entity_poly.pdbx_strand_id
1 'polypeptide(L)'
;MLISTLNYMNLTLKKYTQSNILYYFNNNMKRNGQKIIKIKTLQSYLYKLEKELQVTINYYKHLGKNYGTEIYYQLRYPKNKCYHKINSYFKRKREKKFNERVYKYLCLKNINVEKWECINNINNINNIKSQKGENHNQKKSNKQLDKTNKYCNKSQNTMAKTTNKKENSKKEIRNNIFSILLEQLKQKTETKILAPLIKNYLDNTKNLNYTKIINNQYYYDLLKILEKA
;
A
#
# COMPACT_ATOMS: atom_id res chain seq x y z
N MET A 1 -6.11 -13.19 -17.65
CA MET A 1 -5.76 -13.61 -19.02
C MET A 1 -4.89 -14.86 -19.06
N LEU A 2 -3.69 -14.89 -18.43
CA LEU A 2 -2.81 -16.08 -18.46
C LEU A 2 -3.47 -17.34 -17.88
N ILE A 3 -4.20 -17.22 -16.76
CA ILE A 3 -4.96 -18.35 -16.19
C ILE A 3 -6.00 -18.92 -17.17
N SER A 4 -6.71 -18.06 -17.90
CA SER A 4 -7.65 -18.53 -18.94
C SER A 4 -6.92 -19.25 -20.06
N THR A 5 -5.75 -18.75 -20.49
CA THR A 5 -4.93 -19.41 -21.51
C THR A 5 -4.50 -20.80 -21.07
N LEU A 6 -3.96 -20.93 -19.85
CA LEU A 6 -3.57 -22.23 -19.29
C LEU A 6 -4.78 -23.17 -19.15
N ASN A 7 -5.92 -22.67 -18.66
CA ASN A 7 -7.14 -23.47 -18.55
C ASN A 7 -7.61 -24.00 -19.90
N TYR A 8 -7.62 -23.13 -20.92
CA TYR A 8 -8.01 -23.52 -22.28
C TYR A 8 -7.07 -24.59 -22.84
N MET A 9 -5.76 -24.39 -22.72
CA MET A 9 -4.76 -25.34 -23.21
C MET A 9 -4.84 -26.69 -22.49
N ASN A 10 -5.06 -26.69 -21.17
CA ASN A 10 -5.26 -27.91 -20.39
C ASN A 10 -6.49 -28.73 -20.83
N LEU A 11 -7.54 -28.06 -21.32
CA LEU A 11 -8.76 -28.72 -21.79
C LEU A 11 -8.68 -29.18 -23.25
N THR A 12 -7.88 -28.51 -24.07
CA THR A 12 -7.87 -28.70 -25.54
C THR A 12 -6.66 -29.46 -26.05
N LEU A 13 -5.51 -29.34 -25.40
CA LEU A 13 -4.24 -29.91 -25.85
C LEU A 13 -3.79 -31.00 -24.89
N LYS A 14 -3.47 -32.19 -25.43
CA LYS A 14 -2.87 -33.28 -24.63
C LYS A 14 -1.47 -32.90 -24.10
N LYS A 15 -0.68 -32.20 -24.91
CA LYS A 15 0.67 -31.72 -24.58
C LYS A 15 0.92 -30.36 -25.23
N TYR A 16 1.69 -29.51 -24.57
CA TYR A 16 2.05 -28.20 -25.10
C TYR A 16 3.35 -27.69 -24.49
N THR A 17 4.04 -26.80 -25.20
CA THR A 17 5.29 -26.17 -24.75
C THR A 17 5.07 -24.73 -24.28
N GLN A 18 6.08 -24.13 -23.65
CA GLN A 18 6.06 -22.69 -23.32
C GLN A 18 5.86 -21.79 -24.55
N SER A 19 6.36 -22.19 -25.72
CA SER A 19 6.13 -21.46 -26.98
C SER A 19 4.66 -21.48 -27.39
N ASN A 20 3.96 -22.61 -27.20
CA ASN A 20 2.52 -22.68 -27.43
C ASN A 20 1.77 -21.73 -26.47
N ILE A 21 2.13 -21.73 -25.17
CA ILE A 21 1.52 -20.82 -24.19
C ILE A 21 1.74 -19.36 -24.61
N LEU A 22 2.96 -19.02 -25.02
CA LEU A 22 3.32 -17.68 -25.47
C LEU A 22 2.47 -17.25 -26.66
N TYR A 23 2.32 -18.12 -27.66
CA TYR A 23 1.51 -17.86 -28.84
C TYR A 23 0.06 -17.54 -28.48
N TYR A 24 -0.61 -18.43 -27.74
CA TYR A 24 -2.00 -18.22 -27.33
C TYR A 24 -2.16 -17.00 -26.43
N PHE A 25 -1.22 -16.79 -25.49
CA PHE A 25 -1.26 -15.65 -24.59
C PHE A 25 -1.10 -14.33 -25.35
N ASN A 26 -0.13 -14.22 -26.26
CA ASN A 26 0.11 -13.02 -27.05
C ASN A 26 -1.02 -12.71 -28.04
N ASN A 27 -1.66 -13.73 -28.62
CA ASN A 27 -2.86 -13.54 -29.43
C ASN A 27 -3.99 -12.90 -28.61
N ASN A 28 -4.19 -13.34 -27.37
CA ASN A 28 -5.13 -12.70 -26.45
C ASN A 28 -4.70 -11.26 -26.06
N MET A 29 -3.40 -11.00 -25.86
CA MET A 29 -2.88 -9.65 -25.59
C MET A 29 -3.21 -8.71 -26.76
N LYS A 30 -2.92 -9.14 -27.99
CA LYS A 30 -3.14 -8.36 -29.22
C LYS A 30 -4.62 -8.03 -29.42
N ARG A 31 -5.51 -9.01 -29.20
CA ARG A 31 -6.97 -8.80 -29.26
C ARG A 31 -7.47 -7.77 -28.24
N ASN A 32 -6.84 -7.71 -27.07
CA ASN A 32 -7.17 -6.74 -26.02
C ASN A 32 -6.43 -5.39 -26.18
N GLY A 33 -5.76 -5.14 -27.31
CA GLY A 33 -4.98 -3.91 -27.55
C GLY A 33 -3.72 -3.78 -26.69
N GLN A 34 -3.26 -4.87 -26.07
CA GLN A 34 -2.09 -4.86 -25.19
C GLN A 34 -0.82 -5.28 -25.93
N LYS A 35 0.32 -4.76 -25.47
CA LYS A 35 1.63 -5.13 -26.03
C LYS A 35 1.92 -6.62 -25.80
N ILE A 36 2.40 -7.29 -26.84
CA ILE A 36 2.88 -8.67 -26.76
C ILE A 36 4.09 -8.78 -25.83
N ILE A 37 4.27 -9.95 -25.22
CA ILE A 37 5.38 -10.21 -24.31
C ILE A 37 6.41 -11.17 -24.93
N LYS A 38 7.63 -11.13 -24.40
CA LYS A 38 8.71 -12.07 -24.74
C LYS A 38 8.63 -13.32 -23.85
N ILE A 39 9.27 -14.41 -24.30
CA ILE A 39 9.27 -15.69 -23.58
C ILE A 39 9.81 -15.58 -22.14
N LYS A 40 10.86 -14.78 -21.91
CA LYS A 40 11.43 -14.55 -20.57
C LYS A 40 10.40 -13.93 -19.61
N THR A 41 9.58 -13.01 -20.11
CA THR A 41 8.51 -12.39 -19.32
C THR A 41 7.45 -13.42 -18.96
N LEU A 42 7.05 -14.28 -19.91
CA LEU A 42 6.11 -15.35 -19.67
C LEU A 42 6.63 -16.33 -18.60
N GLN A 43 7.90 -16.73 -18.68
CA GLN A 43 8.53 -17.59 -17.69
C GLN A 43 8.49 -16.98 -16.29
N SER A 44 8.76 -15.67 -16.16
CA SER A 44 8.63 -14.96 -14.88
C SER A 44 7.20 -14.99 -14.34
N TYR A 45 6.20 -14.88 -15.21
CA TYR A 45 4.79 -14.98 -14.78
C TYR A 45 4.45 -16.39 -14.30
N LEU A 46 4.87 -17.43 -15.04
CA LEU A 46 4.64 -18.82 -14.69
C LEU A 46 5.33 -19.20 -13.37
N TYR A 47 6.54 -18.70 -13.13
CA TYR A 47 7.24 -18.85 -11.85
C TYR A 47 6.46 -18.24 -10.69
N LYS A 48 5.93 -17.03 -10.86
CA LYS A 48 5.12 -16.36 -9.83
C LYS A 48 3.82 -17.08 -9.53
N LEU A 49 3.16 -17.64 -10.55
CA LEU A 49 1.93 -18.42 -10.39
C LEU A 49 2.14 -19.64 -9.47
N GLU A 50 3.31 -20.28 -9.57
CA GLU A 50 3.65 -21.44 -8.77
C GLU A 50 4.21 -21.05 -7.39
N LYS A 51 5.28 -20.26 -7.34
CA LYS A 51 6.02 -20.01 -6.10
C LYS A 51 5.34 -19.01 -5.17
N GLU A 52 4.90 -17.87 -5.70
CA GLU A 52 4.31 -16.81 -4.89
C GLU A 52 2.81 -17.05 -4.66
N LEU A 53 2.09 -17.45 -5.70
CA LEU A 53 0.64 -17.52 -5.70
C LEU A 53 0.10 -18.94 -5.43
N GLN A 54 0.92 -19.97 -5.70
CA GLN A 54 0.58 -21.38 -5.50
C GLN A 54 -0.76 -21.79 -6.13
N VAL A 55 -1.05 -21.22 -7.31
CA VAL A 55 -2.28 -21.48 -8.09
C VAL A 55 -2.06 -22.47 -9.22
N THR A 56 -0.81 -22.75 -9.58
CA THR A 56 -0.45 -23.79 -10.56
C THR A 56 0.46 -24.84 -9.94
N ILE A 57 0.38 -26.04 -10.49
CA ILE A 57 1.36 -27.11 -10.28
C ILE A 57 2.09 -27.24 -11.61
N ASN A 58 3.37 -26.92 -11.59
CA ASN A 58 4.22 -26.96 -12.77
C ASN A 58 5.04 -28.25 -12.73
N TYR A 59 4.89 -29.09 -13.74
CA TYR A 59 5.76 -30.25 -13.94
C TYR A 59 6.80 -29.91 -14.98
N TYR A 60 8.07 -30.17 -14.68
CA TYR A 60 9.19 -29.88 -15.55
C TYR A 60 10.04 -31.13 -15.71
N LYS A 61 10.19 -31.62 -16.95
CA LYS A 61 11.04 -32.76 -17.27
C LYS A 61 11.99 -32.42 -18.40
N HIS A 62 13.29 -32.38 -18.09
CA HIS A 62 14.34 -32.34 -19.10
C HIS A 62 14.31 -33.66 -19.89
N LEU A 63 14.17 -33.57 -21.21
CA LEU A 63 14.12 -34.75 -22.08
C LEU A 63 15.50 -35.11 -22.67
N GLY A 64 16.56 -34.34 -22.35
CA GLY A 64 17.94 -34.59 -22.79
C GLY A 64 18.48 -33.52 -23.74
N LYS A 65 19.74 -33.68 -24.17
CA LYS A 65 20.56 -32.66 -24.85
C LYS A 65 19.94 -32.12 -26.15
N ASN A 66 19.05 -32.89 -26.80
CA ASN A 66 18.40 -32.53 -28.08
C ASN A 66 16.86 -32.54 -28.05
N TYR A 67 16.22 -33.04 -26.99
CA TYR A 67 14.77 -33.23 -26.93
C TYR A 67 14.04 -32.11 -26.17
N GLY A 68 14.78 -31.12 -25.66
CA GLY A 68 14.22 -29.96 -24.98
C GLY A 68 13.64 -30.29 -23.61
N THR A 69 12.54 -29.64 -23.25
CA THR A 69 11.88 -29.81 -21.96
C THR A 69 10.37 -29.99 -22.14
N GLU A 70 9.85 -31.06 -21.55
CA GLU A 70 8.42 -31.26 -21.37
C GLU A 70 7.95 -30.46 -20.15
N ILE A 71 6.97 -29.56 -20.34
CA ILE A 71 6.46 -28.74 -19.24
C ILE A 71 4.94 -28.75 -19.25
N TYR A 72 4.34 -29.18 -18.14
CA TYR A 72 2.89 -29.14 -17.93
C TYR A 72 2.54 -28.12 -16.85
N TYR A 73 1.52 -27.30 -17.11
CA TYR A 73 1.07 -26.27 -16.19
C TYR A 73 -0.38 -26.53 -15.80
N GLN A 74 -0.57 -27.33 -14.75
CA GLN A 74 -1.90 -27.65 -14.27
C GLN A 74 -2.38 -26.57 -13.30
N LEU A 75 -3.66 -26.20 -13.40
CA LEU A 75 -4.27 -25.33 -12.40
C LEU A 75 -4.55 -26.15 -11.14
N ARG A 76 -4.12 -25.65 -9.98
CA ARG A 76 -4.38 -26.31 -8.69
C ARG A 76 -5.82 -26.17 -8.23
N TYR A 77 -6.55 -25.20 -8.79
CA TYR A 77 -7.93 -24.91 -8.46
C TYR A 77 -8.74 -24.57 -9.72
N PRO A 78 -10.08 -24.61 -9.67
CA PRO A 78 -10.92 -24.11 -10.75
C PRO A 78 -10.55 -22.67 -11.12
N LYS A 79 -10.70 -22.32 -12.41
CA LYS A 79 -10.36 -21.03 -13.01
C LYS A 79 -10.78 -19.83 -12.14
N ASN A 80 -12.02 -19.83 -11.64
CA ASN A 80 -12.56 -18.73 -10.84
C ASN A 80 -11.82 -18.57 -9.51
N LYS A 81 -11.54 -19.67 -8.81
CA LYS A 81 -10.80 -19.67 -7.53
C LYS A 81 -9.36 -19.18 -7.73
N CYS A 82 -8.72 -19.54 -8.84
CA CYS A 82 -7.41 -19.00 -9.22
C CYS A 82 -7.47 -17.47 -9.38
N TYR A 83 -8.46 -16.94 -10.10
CA TYR A 83 -8.64 -15.49 -10.25
C TYR A 83 -8.82 -14.77 -8.91
N HIS A 84 -9.67 -15.29 -8.01
CA HIS A 84 -9.86 -14.70 -6.69
C HIS A 84 -8.56 -14.64 -5.88
N LYS A 85 -7.76 -15.72 -5.86
CA LYS A 85 -6.47 -15.75 -5.16
C LYS A 85 -5.49 -14.70 -5.70
N ILE A 86 -5.36 -14.62 -7.03
CA ILE A 86 -4.47 -13.66 -7.69
C ILE A 86 -4.91 -12.22 -7.38
N ASN A 87 -6.19 -11.91 -7.53
CA ASN A 87 -6.72 -10.58 -7.29
C ASN A 87 -6.55 -10.16 -5.83
N SER A 88 -6.78 -11.08 -4.88
CA SER A 88 -6.55 -10.86 -3.44
C SER A 88 -5.08 -10.56 -3.14
N TYR A 89 -4.14 -11.30 -3.74
CA TYR A 89 -2.70 -11.03 -3.59
C TYR A 89 -2.34 -9.61 -4.07
N PHE A 90 -2.79 -9.21 -5.27
CA PHE A 90 -2.49 -7.87 -5.79
C PHE A 90 -3.18 -6.74 -5.03
N LYS A 91 -4.37 -7.00 -4.45
CA LYS A 91 -5.03 -6.06 -3.54
C LYS A 91 -4.18 -5.81 -2.29
N ARG A 92 -3.78 -6.87 -1.58
CA ARG A 92 -2.91 -6.77 -0.41
C ARG A 92 -1.57 -6.11 -0.71
N LYS A 93 -0.97 -6.42 -1.87
CA LYS A 93 0.30 -5.82 -2.32
C LYS A 93 0.19 -4.32 -2.57
N ARG A 94 -0.94 -3.84 -3.09
CA ARG A 94 -1.20 -2.40 -3.27
C ARG A 94 -1.38 -1.70 -1.92
N GLU A 95 -2.16 -2.28 -1.02
CA GLU A 95 -2.39 -1.75 0.33
C GLU A 95 -1.07 -1.65 1.11
N LYS A 96 -0.23 -2.68 1.07
CA LYS A 96 1.09 -2.66 1.71
C LYS A 96 1.96 -1.50 1.21
N LYS A 97 2.06 -1.31 -0.11
CA LYS A 97 2.81 -0.20 -0.71
C LYS A 97 2.26 1.18 -0.35
N PHE A 98 0.94 1.29 -0.26
CA PHE A 98 0.29 2.53 0.18
C PHE A 98 0.68 2.84 1.64
N ASN A 99 0.56 1.86 2.52
CA ASN A 99 0.92 2.01 3.93
C ASN A 99 2.41 2.36 4.11
N GLU A 100 3.31 1.74 3.34
CA GLU A 100 4.74 2.08 3.33
C GLU A 100 4.99 3.55 2.96
N ARG A 101 4.26 4.09 1.97
CA ARG A 101 4.36 5.51 1.57
C ARG A 101 3.84 6.44 2.66
N VAL A 102 2.69 6.11 3.25
CA VAL A 102 2.09 6.89 4.35
C VAL A 102 3.02 6.90 5.56
N TYR A 103 3.56 5.74 5.95
CA TYR A 103 4.52 5.63 7.05
C TYR A 103 5.78 6.44 6.79
N LYS A 104 6.34 6.37 5.56
CA LYS A 104 7.49 7.17 5.17
C LYS A 104 7.22 8.68 5.32
N TYR A 105 6.05 9.15 4.86
CA TYR A 105 5.66 10.55 5.00
C TYR A 105 5.51 10.96 6.48
N LEU A 106 4.85 10.13 7.30
CA LEU A 106 4.67 10.40 8.74
C LEU A 106 6.01 10.42 9.48
N CYS A 107 6.93 9.50 9.19
CA CYS A 107 8.26 9.48 9.79
C CYS A 107 9.09 10.71 9.41
N LEU A 108 9.01 11.17 8.15
CA LEU A 108 9.67 12.40 7.72
C LEU A 108 9.12 13.64 8.42
N LYS A 109 7.81 13.68 8.71
CA LYS A 109 7.17 14.82 9.39
C LYS A 109 7.40 14.85 10.90
N ASN A 110 7.66 13.68 11.51
CA ASN A 110 7.98 13.55 12.93
C ASN A 110 9.47 13.76 13.25
N ILE A 111 10.35 13.84 12.24
CA ILE A 111 11.76 14.20 12.38
C ILE A 111 11.91 15.65 11.93
N ASN A 112 11.84 16.58 12.88
CA ASN A 112 12.13 18.00 12.71
C ASN A 112 11.41 18.71 11.54
N VAL A 113 10.24 19.29 11.84
CA VAL A 113 9.78 20.45 11.07
C VAL A 113 9.37 21.52 12.06
N GLU A 114 10.30 22.45 12.33
CA GLU A 114 9.90 23.82 12.62
C GLU A 114 8.90 24.23 11.55
N LYS A 115 7.76 24.72 12.03
CA LYS A 115 6.51 24.98 11.32
C LYS A 115 6.69 25.99 10.18
N TRP A 116 7.33 25.60 9.08
CA TRP A 116 7.45 26.40 7.87
C TRP A 116 7.11 25.53 6.66
N GLU A 117 6.09 25.97 5.94
CA GLU A 117 5.67 25.54 4.60
C GLU A 117 4.73 24.32 4.50
N CYS A 118 3.47 24.59 4.87
CA CYS A 118 2.36 24.23 4.00
C CYS A 118 1.61 25.52 3.65
N ILE A 119 2.19 26.34 2.77
CA ILE A 119 1.52 27.51 2.21
C ILE A 119 0.69 27.05 1.02
N ASN A 120 -0.62 27.10 1.16
CA ASN A 120 -1.56 27.16 0.04
C ASN A 120 -2.80 28.00 0.41
N ASN A 121 -2.58 29.09 1.16
CA ASN A 121 -3.61 30.12 1.32
C ASN A 121 -3.02 31.47 0.86
N ILE A 122 -3.45 31.92 -0.31
CA ILE A 122 -2.89 33.05 -1.08
C ILE A 122 -3.15 34.42 -0.41
N ASN A 123 -3.98 34.49 0.64
CA ASN A 123 -4.53 35.77 1.10
C ASN A 123 -3.78 36.50 2.22
N ASN A 124 -2.52 36.16 2.56
CA ASN A 124 -1.83 36.82 3.69
C ASN A 124 -0.37 37.24 3.44
N ILE A 125 0.00 37.56 2.19
CA ILE A 125 1.38 37.95 1.83
C ILE A 125 1.74 39.41 2.20
N ASN A 126 0.77 40.29 2.48
CA ASN A 126 1.07 41.72 2.65
C ASN A 126 1.58 42.13 4.04
N ASN A 127 1.47 41.29 5.07
CA ASN A 127 1.82 41.68 6.45
C ASN A 127 3.21 41.21 6.94
N ILE A 128 4.01 40.54 6.10
CA ILE A 128 5.30 39.93 6.54
C ILE A 128 6.52 40.82 6.20
N LYS A 129 6.34 41.99 5.58
CA LYS A 129 7.47 42.85 5.15
C LYS A 129 8.07 43.75 6.25
N SER A 130 7.53 43.79 7.47
CA SER A 130 7.94 44.80 8.46
C SER A 130 9.02 44.39 9.47
N GLN A 131 9.51 43.14 9.47
CA GLN A 131 10.49 42.70 10.48
C GLN A 131 11.50 41.69 9.91
N LYS A 132 12.52 42.19 9.20
CA LYS A 132 13.75 41.43 8.93
C LYS A 132 14.95 42.37 9.05
N GLY A 133 15.48 42.48 10.27
CA GLY A 133 16.88 42.84 10.52
C GLY A 133 17.66 41.58 10.86
N GLU A 134 18.68 41.30 10.05
CA GLU A 134 19.99 40.73 10.42
C GLU A 134 20.04 39.35 11.13
N ASN A 135 20.42 38.28 10.40
CA ASN A 135 21.83 37.88 10.28
C ASN A 135 22.00 36.48 9.65
N HIS A 136 22.98 36.39 8.76
CA HIS A 136 23.42 35.19 8.06
C HIS A 136 24.17 34.23 8.99
N ASN A 137 23.99 32.91 8.81
CA ASN A 137 25.09 32.00 8.47
C ASN A 137 24.61 30.56 8.21
N GLN A 138 24.88 30.10 6.99
CA GLN A 138 24.78 28.70 6.56
C GLN A 138 26.00 27.92 7.05
N LYS A 139 25.82 26.67 7.48
CA LYS A 139 26.84 25.62 7.29
C LYS A 139 26.19 24.24 7.15
N LYS A 140 26.47 23.63 5.99
CA LYS A 140 26.18 22.25 5.61
C LYS A 140 26.93 21.26 6.52
N SER A 141 26.28 20.15 6.88
CA SER A 141 26.96 18.86 7.06
C SER A 141 25.99 17.69 6.84
N ASN A 142 26.03 17.13 5.64
CA ASN A 142 25.68 15.74 5.42
C ASN A 142 26.83 14.88 5.96
N LYS A 143 26.58 14.05 6.98
CA LYS A 143 27.30 12.78 7.21
C LYS A 143 26.60 11.94 8.30
N GLN A 144 26.50 10.64 7.99
CA GLN A 144 26.12 9.50 8.85
C GLN A 144 24.62 9.17 8.97
N LEU A 145 24.12 8.49 7.93
CA LEU A 145 23.51 7.17 8.16
C LEU A 145 24.54 6.31 8.93
N ASP A 146 24.18 5.94 10.16
CA ASP A 146 24.56 4.72 10.89
C ASP A 146 24.57 5.00 12.39
N LYS A 147 23.38 4.91 12.99
CA LYS A 147 23.11 4.70 14.43
C LYS A 147 21.59 4.53 14.66
N THR A 148 20.92 3.78 13.78
CA THR A 148 19.55 3.30 14.01
C THR A 148 19.62 2.09 14.93
N ASN A 149 19.42 2.31 16.25
CA ASN A 149 18.79 1.37 17.21
C ASN A 149 18.95 1.76 18.70
N LYS A 150 19.45 2.96 19.06
CA LYS A 150 19.61 3.34 20.48
C LYS A 150 18.73 4.50 21.00
N TYR A 151 17.80 5.02 20.20
CA TYR A 151 16.99 6.19 20.60
C TYR A 151 15.49 5.94 20.77
N CYS A 152 15.02 4.68 20.78
CA CYS A 152 13.61 4.39 21.06
C CYS A 152 13.26 4.31 22.56
N ASN A 153 14.26 4.25 23.47
CA ASN A 153 14.00 4.04 24.91
C ASN A 153 14.17 5.28 25.80
N LYS A 154 14.26 6.50 25.24
CA LYS A 154 14.45 7.73 26.05
C LYS A 154 13.24 8.68 26.10
N SER A 155 12.12 8.31 25.51
CA SER A 155 10.90 9.12 25.46
C SER A 155 9.88 8.84 26.57
N GLN A 156 10.26 8.13 27.65
CA GLN A 156 9.38 7.88 28.79
C GLN A 156 9.59 8.84 29.99
N ASN A 157 10.64 9.65 30.03
CA ASN A 157 11.03 10.38 31.26
C ASN A 157 10.95 11.92 31.23
N THR A 158 10.09 12.54 30.43
CA THR A 158 9.80 13.99 30.58
C THR A 158 8.30 14.27 30.64
N MET A 159 7.65 13.70 31.66
CA MET A 159 6.37 14.19 32.18
C MET A 159 6.63 15.28 33.21
N ALA A 160 6.67 16.54 32.78
CA ALA A 160 6.29 17.70 33.60
C ALA A 160 6.28 18.97 32.75
N LYS A 161 5.26 19.80 32.94
CA LYS A 161 5.04 21.15 32.39
C LYS A 161 4.35 21.19 31.02
N THR A 162 3.17 21.84 31.03
CA THR A 162 2.36 22.43 29.95
C THR A 162 0.96 21.83 29.82
N THR A 163 0.04 22.33 30.64
CA THR A 163 -1.41 22.08 30.55
C THR A 163 -2.04 22.75 29.32
N ASN A 164 -1.51 23.90 28.87
CA ASN A 164 -2.09 24.63 27.71
C ASN A 164 -1.61 24.15 26.32
N LYS A 165 -0.47 23.43 26.24
CA LYS A 165 0.05 22.88 24.97
C LYS A 165 -0.58 21.53 24.60
N LYS A 166 -1.16 20.83 25.58
CA LYS A 166 -1.79 19.50 25.43
C LYS A 166 -3.16 19.54 24.74
N GLU A 167 -3.94 20.61 24.89
CA GLU A 167 -5.26 20.70 24.24
C GLU A 167 -5.14 20.94 22.73
N ASN A 168 -4.26 21.85 22.31
CA ASN A 168 -4.00 22.08 20.89
C ASN A 168 -3.42 20.83 20.20
N SER A 169 -2.51 20.11 20.86
CA SER A 169 -1.98 18.87 20.29
C SER A 169 -3.02 17.74 20.21
N LYS A 170 -3.92 17.62 21.20
CA LYS A 170 -5.04 16.66 21.13
C LYS A 170 -6.01 16.98 19.97
N LYS A 171 -6.32 18.27 19.77
CA LYS A 171 -7.20 18.71 18.68
C LYS A 171 -6.57 18.49 17.30
N GLU A 172 -5.28 18.76 17.16
CA GLU A 172 -4.51 18.47 15.95
C GLU A 172 -4.43 16.97 15.66
N ILE A 173 -4.12 16.14 16.68
CA ILE A 173 -4.14 14.68 16.54
C ILE A 173 -5.50 14.24 16.05
N ARG A 174 -6.57 14.66 16.73
CA ARG A 174 -7.95 14.30 16.38
C ARG A 174 -8.29 14.65 14.93
N ASN A 175 -7.97 15.85 14.47
CA ASN A 175 -8.24 16.28 13.10
C ASN A 175 -7.46 15.43 12.08
N ASN A 176 -6.21 15.09 12.38
CA ASN A 176 -5.41 14.20 11.52
C ASN A 176 -6.02 12.79 11.47
N ILE A 177 -6.44 12.23 12.61
CA ILE A 177 -7.11 10.92 12.67
C ILE A 177 -8.40 10.96 11.86
N PHE A 178 -9.20 12.02 12.02
CA PHE A 178 -10.45 12.22 11.27
C PHE A 178 -10.22 12.20 9.77
N SER A 179 -9.28 13.00 9.26
CA SER A 179 -8.96 13.07 7.83
C SER A 179 -8.49 11.73 7.26
N ILE A 180 -7.69 10.98 8.01
CA ILE A 180 -7.22 9.65 7.60
C ILE A 180 -8.38 8.66 7.52
N LEU A 181 -9.23 8.60 8.54
CA LEU A 181 -10.36 7.67 8.58
C LEU A 181 -11.41 8.00 7.51
N LEU A 182 -11.68 9.28 7.29
CA LEU A 182 -12.57 9.75 6.24
C LEU A 182 -12.08 9.28 4.86
N GLU A 183 -10.79 9.47 4.58
CA GLU A 183 -10.16 9.04 3.31
C GLU A 183 -10.17 7.51 3.14
N GLN A 184 -9.97 6.75 4.23
CA GLN A 184 -10.01 5.28 4.21
C GLN A 184 -11.42 4.71 3.99
N LEU A 185 -12.45 5.36 4.54
CA LEU A 185 -13.82 4.85 4.55
C LEU A 185 -14.73 5.51 3.50
N LYS A 186 -14.29 6.56 2.79
CA LYS A 186 -15.13 7.27 1.78
C LYS A 186 -15.67 6.40 0.66
N GLN A 187 -15.04 5.25 0.39
CA GLN A 187 -15.50 4.29 -0.64
C GLN A 187 -16.53 3.29 -0.11
N LYS A 188 -16.79 3.29 1.20
CA LYS A 188 -17.68 2.33 1.87
C LYS A 188 -19.09 2.86 2.06
N THR A 189 -19.23 4.17 2.26
CA THR A 189 -20.51 4.83 2.55
C THR A 189 -20.47 6.28 2.10
N GLU A 190 -21.64 6.91 1.95
CA GLU A 190 -21.74 8.34 1.65
C GLU A 190 -21.07 9.20 2.71
N THR A 191 -20.39 10.27 2.27
CA THR A 191 -19.64 11.19 3.14
C THR A 191 -20.53 11.89 4.16
N LYS A 192 -21.80 12.13 3.81
CA LYS A 192 -22.81 12.74 4.68
C LYS A 192 -23.12 11.90 5.93
N ILE A 193 -23.09 10.58 5.80
CA ILE A 193 -23.31 9.62 6.91
C ILE A 193 -21.98 9.36 7.62
N LEU A 194 -20.90 9.23 6.86
CA LEU A 194 -19.59 8.86 7.37
C LEU A 194 -18.96 9.93 8.27
N ALA A 195 -19.00 11.21 7.88
CA ALA A 195 -18.39 12.30 8.63
C ALA A 195 -18.94 12.44 10.06
N PRO A 196 -20.27 12.50 10.31
CA PRO A 196 -20.79 12.58 11.68
C PRO A 196 -20.50 11.32 12.50
N LEU A 197 -20.51 10.14 11.87
CA LEU A 197 -20.21 8.88 12.53
C LEU A 197 -18.76 8.81 13.02
N ILE A 198 -17.78 9.15 12.17
CA ILE A 198 -16.37 9.25 12.56
C ILE A 198 -16.20 10.30 13.66
N LYS A 199 -16.88 11.44 13.55
CA LYS A 199 -16.79 12.51 14.55
C LYS A 199 -17.23 12.02 15.94
N ASN A 200 -18.42 11.40 16.01
CA ASN A 200 -18.97 10.86 17.25
C ASN A 200 -18.08 9.75 17.84
N TYR A 201 -17.57 8.86 17.00
CA TYR A 201 -16.62 7.82 17.43
C TYR A 201 -15.37 8.44 18.07
N LEU A 202 -14.76 9.45 17.43
CA LEU A 202 -13.57 10.11 17.96
C LEU A 202 -13.86 10.93 19.23
N ASP A 203 -15.04 11.54 19.35
CA ASP A 203 -15.50 12.24 20.55
C ASP A 203 -15.56 11.31 21.77
N ASN A 204 -16.03 10.08 21.58
CA ASN A 204 -16.19 9.10 22.66
C ASN A 204 -14.90 8.34 23.00
N THR A 205 -13.84 8.48 22.19
CA THR A 205 -12.57 7.81 22.44
C THR A 205 -11.67 8.59 23.39
N LYS A 206 -11.50 8.07 24.61
CA LYS A 206 -10.71 8.72 25.69
C LYS A 206 -9.24 8.99 25.32
N ASN A 207 -8.59 8.07 24.62
CA ASN A 207 -7.17 8.17 24.27
C ASN A 207 -6.94 7.93 22.78
N LEU A 208 -6.93 9.04 22.04
CA LEU A 208 -6.55 9.11 20.64
C LEU A 208 -5.03 9.06 20.50
N ASN A 209 -4.54 8.03 19.82
CA ASN A 209 -3.14 7.92 19.44
C ASN A 209 -2.99 7.38 18.02
N TYR A 210 -1.82 7.63 17.41
CA TYR A 210 -1.52 7.16 16.06
C TYR A 210 -1.24 5.67 15.97
N THR A 211 -0.86 5.00 17.07
CA THR A 211 -0.56 3.57 17.07
C THR A 211 -1.79 2.74 16.70
N LYS A 212 -2.98 3.17 17.15
CA LYS A 212 -4.26 2.55 16.77
C LYS A 212 -4.67 2.80 15.31
N ILE A 213 -4.21 3.90 14.69
CA ILE A 213 -4.36 4.09 13.23
C ILE A 213 -3.45 3.12 12.48
N ILE A 214 -2.19 3.03 12.88
CA ILE A 214 -1.18 2.16 12.24
C ILE A 214 -1.63 0.70 12.27
N ASN A 215 -2.23 0.26 13.38
CA ASN A 215 -2.75 -1.09 13.54
C ASN A 215 -4.15 -1.29 12.92
N ASN A 216 -4.68 -0.30 12.20
CA ASN A 216 -6.03 -0.28 11.62
C ASN A 216 -7.17 -0.55 12.62
N GLN A 217 -6.93 -0.34 13.91
CA GLN A 217 -7.91 -0.67 14.95
C GLN A 217 -9.16 0.20 14.82
N TYR A 218 -8.99 1.51 14.68
CA TYR A 218 -10.11 2.43 14.45
C TYR A 218 -10.90 2.13 13.18
N TYR A 219 -10.21 1.66 12.13
CA TYR A 219 -10.85 1.30 10.86
C TYR A 219 -11.78 0.10 11.02
N TYR A 220 -11.33 -0.97 11.69
CA TYR A 220 -12.15 -2.15 11.92
C TYR A 220 -13.28 -1.89 12.92
N ASP A 221 -13.05 -1.06 13.94
CA ASP A 221 -14.10 -0.67 14.89
C ASP A 221 -15.22 0.10 14.19
N LEU A 222 -14.87 1.07 13.33
CA LEU A 222 -15.84 1.81 12.53
C LEU A 222 -16.57 0.95 11.50
N LEU A 223 -15.88 -0.01 10.87
CA LEU A 223 -16.54 -0.97 9.97
C LEU A 223 -17.59 -1.81 10.69
N LYS A 224 -17.31 -2.29 11.91
CA LYS A 224 -18.29 -3.02 12.72
C LYS A 224 -19.52 -2.19 13.07
N ILE A 225 -19.34 -0.89 13.26
CA ILE A 225 -20.45 0.04 13.52
C ILE A 225 -21.27 0.22 12.25
N LEU A 226 -20.62 0.39 11.09
CA LEU A 226 -21.26 0.53 9.79
C LEU A 226 -22.00 -0.73 9.33
N GLU A 227 -21.51 -1.92 9.68
CA GLU A 227 -22.19 -3.19 9.38
C GLU A 227 -23.43 -3.43 10.26
N LYS A 228 -23.59 -2.65 11.35
CA LYS A 228 -24.71 -2.72 12.30
C LYS A 228 -25.70 -1.57 12.17
N ALA A 229 -25.41 -0.58 11.32
CA ALA A 229 -26.24 0.59 11.05
C ALA A 229 -27.04 0.37 9.76
#